data_AF-A0A953I893-F1
#
_entry.id   AF-A0A953I893-F1
#
_cell.length_a   1.000
_cell.length_b   1.000
_cell.length_c   1.000
_cell.angle_alpha   90.00
_cell.angle_beta   90.00
_cell.angle_gamma   90.00
#
_symmetry.space_group_name_H-M   'P 1'
#
loop_
_entity.id
_entity.type
_entity.pdbx_description
1 polymer ?
#
loop_
_entity_poly.entity_id
_entity_poly.type
_entity_poly.pdbx_seq_one_letter_code
_entity_poly.pdbx_strand_id
1 'polypeptide(L)'
;MKWESELGLDIEDGVDPRRPIECWKRLALAAAMQTLSPTERVIVQMHFGWGLPRLIIAQALGVAEDTVHVHISNAQKKFLRMRSEANL
;
A
#
# COMPACT_ATOMS: atom_id res chain seq x y z
N MET A 1 9.49 -8.05 26.23
CA MET A 1 8.64 -8.77 25.26
C MET A 1 9.05 -8.27 23.88
N LYS A 2 9.86 -9.05 23.16
CA LYS A 2 10.30 -8.73 21.80
C LYS A 2 9.31 -9.38 20.84
N TRP A 3 8.64 -8.56 20.02
CA TRP A 3 7.88 -9.05 18.87
C TRP A 3 8.84 -9.04 17.69
N GLU A 4 9.35 -10.21 17.32
CA GLU A 4 10.12 -10.39 16.11
C GLU A 4 9.14 -10.43 14.92
N SER A 5 9.18 -9.39 14.10
CA SER A 5 8.42 -9.30 12.86
C SER A 5 9.07 -10.23 11.83
N GLU A 6 8.41 -11.34 11.50
CA GLU A 6 8.84 -12.30 10.46
C GLU A 6 8.95 -11.70 9.04
N LEU A 7 8.74 -10.39 8.89
CA LEU A 7 8.86 -9.68 7.62
C LEU A 7 10.22 -9.00 7.40
N GLY A 8 11.17 -9.07 8.35
CA GLY A 8 12.48 -8.42 8.18
C GLY A 8 12.38 -6.93 7.85
N LEU A 9 11.28 -6.30 8.27
CA LEU A 9 11.07 -4.87 8.20
C LEU A 9 11.37 -4.32 9.59
N ASP A 10 12.66 -4.31 9.91
CA ASP A 10 13.18 -3.42 10.93
C ASP A 10 12.87 -2.00 10.46
N ILE A 11 11.78 -1.43 10.97
CA ILE A 11 11.55 0.00 10.89
C ILE A 11 12.50 0.60 11.92
N GLU A 12 13.80 0.61 11.58
CA GLU A 12 14.74 1.49 12.25
C GLU A 12 14.31 2.92 11.92
N ASP A 13 14.10 3.69 12.98
CA ASP A 13 13.72 5.10 13.03
C ASP A 13 14.84 6.02 12.49
N GLY A 14 15.42 5.65 11.34
CA GLY A 14 16.56 6.28 10.70
C GLY A 14 16.29 6.45 9.21
N VAL A 15 15.60 7.53 8.85
CA VAL A 15 15.50 7.96 7.46
C VAL A 15 16.90 8.38 7.00
N ASP A 16 17.65 7.46 6.40
CA ASP A 16 18.93 7.74 5.75
C ASP A 16 18.67 8.53 4.45
N PRO A 17 19.02 9.83 4.39
CA PRO A 17 18.79 10.67 3.22
C PRO A 17 19.63 10.25 1.99
N ARG A 18 20.54 9.28 2.13
CA ARG A 18 21.38 8.75 1.04
C ARG A 18 20.76 7.55 0.32
N ARG A 19 19.55 7.10 0.69
CA ARG A 19 18.80 6.07 -0.04
C ARG A 19 17.66 6.72 -0.84
N PRO A 20 17.83 7.06 -2.13
CA PRO A 20 16.82 7.73 -2.94
C PRO A 20 15.56 6.88 -3.21
N ILE A 21 15.50 5.67 -2.66
CA ILE A 21 14.50 4.65 -2.96
C ILE A 21 13.17 4.91 -2.25
N GLU A 22 13.13 5.71 -1.18
CA GLU A 22 11.89 5.96 -0.42
C GLU A 22 11.04 7.11 -0.98
N CYS A 23 11.66 8.17 -1.49
CA CYS A 23 10.94 9.33 -2.03
C CYS A 23 10.15 8.94 -3.30
N TRP A 24 10.79 8.17 -4.18
CA TRP A 24 10.16 7.69 -5.43
C TRP A 24 9.05 6.68 -5.16
N LYS A 25 9.21 5.79 -4.16
CA LYS A 25 8.14 4.89 -3.73
C LYS A 25 6.93 5.67 -3.20
N ARG A 26 7.14 6.72 -2.41
CA ARG A 26 6.05 7.58 -1.90
C ARG A 26 5.41 8.44 -2.99
N LEU A 27 6.19 8.98 -3.93
CA LEU A 27 5.67 9.75 -5.08
C LEU A 27 4.91 8.87 -6.07
N ALA A 28 5.44 7.68 -6.40
CA ALA A 28 4.74 6.71 -7.23
C ALA A 28 3.46 6.20 -6.54
N LEU A 29 3.50 6.02 -5.21
CA LEU A 29 2.31 5.69 -4.43
C LEU A 29 1.27 6.83 -4.51
N ALA A 30 1.67 8.08 -4.30
CA ALA A 30 0.78 9.24 -4.38
C ALA A 30 0.20 9.44 -5.79
N ALA A 31 1.01 9.25 -6.85
CA ALA A 31 0.56 9.33 -8.23
C ALA A 31 -0.43 8.22 -8.58
N ALA A 32 -0.15 6.98 -8.18
CA ALA A 32 -1.07 5.88 -8.41
C ALA A 32 -2.34 5.99 -7.55
N MET A 33 -2.28 6.55 -6.34
CA MET A 33 -3.47 6.85 -5.52
C MET A 33 -4.44 7.83 -6.22
N GLN A 34 -3.96 8.70 -7.12
CA GLN A 34 -4.82 9.57 -7.93
C GLN A 34 -5.57 8.78 -9.02
N THR A 35 -5.02 7.66 -9.49
CA THR A 35 -5.67 6.76 -10.48
C THR A 35 -6.62 5.74 -9.88
N LEU A 36 -6.69 5.69 -8.54
CA LEU A 36 -7.62 4.82 -7.81
C LEU A 36 -8.99 5.48 -7.71
N SER A 37 -10.03 4.65 -7.80
CA SER A 37 -11.38 5.09 -7.42
C SER A 37 -11.43 5.49 -5.93
N PRO A 38 -12.41 6.30 -5.49
CA PRO A 38 -12.55 6.65 -4.09
C PRO A 38 -12.55 5.43 -3.16
N THR A 39 -13.26 4.37 -3.55
CA THR A 39 -13.33 3.10 -2.81
C THR A 39 -11.98 2.38 -2.77
N GLU A 40 -11.29 2.28 -3.91
CA GLU A 40 -9.96 1.67 -3.97
C GLU A 40 -8.96 2.43 -3.09
N ARG A 41 -9.03 3.75 -3.07
CA ARG A 41 -8.14 4.60 -2.26
C ARG A 41 -8.34 4.38 -0.77
N VAL A 42 -9.59 4.27 -0.31
CA VAL A 42 -9.90 3.97 1.10
C VAL A 42 -9.39 2.58 1.48
N ILE A 43 -9.64 1.58 0.65
CA ILE A 43 -9.17 0.19 0.89
C ILE A 43 -7.64 0.14 0.96
N VAL A 44 -6.96 0.78 0.02
CA VAL A 44 -5.48 0.85 -0.02
C VAL A 44 -4.93 1.61 1.19
N GLN A 45 -5.56 2.72 1.60
CA GLN A 45 -5.17 3.47 2.78
C GLN A 45 -5.33 2.67 4.07
N MET A 46 -6.45 1.96 4.23
CA MET A 46 -6.70 1.10 5.38
C MET A 46 -5.72 -0.07 5.44
N HIS A 47 -5.43 -0.69 4.29
CA HIS A 47 -4.56 -1.87 4.22
C HIS A 47 -3.07 -1.52 4.37
N PHE A 48 -2.55 -0.61 3.54
CA PHE A 48 -1.13 -0.28 3.52
C PHE A 48 -0.75 0.87 4.46
N GLY A 49 -1.67 1.81 4.70
CA GLY A 49 -1.42 2.96 5.57
C GLY A 49 -1.62 2.65 7.05
N TRP A 50 -2.61 1.82 7.39
CA TRP A 50 -2.93 1.45 8.78
C TRP A 50 -2.65 -0.02 9.12
N GLY A 51 -2.25 -0.83 8.14
CA GLY A 51 -1.93 -2.24 8.36
C GLY A 51 -3.16 -3.12 8.67
N LEU A 52 -4.37 -2.69 8.31
CA LEU A 52 -5.57 -3.43 8.67
C LEU A 52 -5.72 -4.74 7.87
N PRO A 53 -6.14 -5.84 8.52
CA PRO A 53 -6.48 -7.08 7.83
C PRO A 53 -7.67 -6.89 6.88
N ARG A 54 -7.69 -7.62 5.77
CA ARG A 54 -8.76 -7.56 4.76
C ARG A 54 -10.15 -7.79 5.35
N LEU A 55 -10.28 -8.78 6.24
CA LEU A 55 -11.53 -9.06 6.95
C LEU A 55 -12.07 -7.85 7.73
N ILE A 56 -11.20 -7.09 8.42
CA ILE A 56 -11.58 -5.90 9.18
C ILE A 56 -12.03 -4.78 8.24
N ILE A 57 -11.32 -4.60 7.11
CA ILE A 57 -11.68 -3.62 6.09
C ILE A 57 -13.03 -3.97 5.46
N ALA A 58 -13.26 -5.25 5.17
CA ALA A 58 -14.50 -5.75 4.59
C ALA A 58 -15.70 -5.49 5.51
N GLN A 59 -15.54 -5.78 6.80
CA GLN A 59 -16.54 -5.48 7.83
C GLN A 59 -16.80 -3.98 7.96
N ALA A 60 -15.75 -3.16 8.00
CA ALA A 60 -15.87 -1.71 8.15
C ALA A 60 -16.57 -1.04 6.96
N LEU A 61 -16.43 -1.60 5.76
CA LEU A 61 -17.01 -1.06 4.53
C LEU A 61 -18.31 -1.75 4.11
N GLY A 62 -18.74 -2.81 4.82
CA GLY A 62 -19.94 -3.58 4.48
C GLY A 62 -19.84 -4.32 3.14
N VAL A 63 -18.65 -4.78 2.76
CA VAL A 63 -18.40 -5.51 1.50
C VAL A 63 -17.84 -6.91 1.78
N ALA A 64 -17.84 -7.78 0.78
CA ALA A 64 -17.18 -9.09 0.89
C ALA A 64 -15.65 -8.94 0.96
N GLU A 65 -14.99 -9.85 1.70
CA GLU A 65 -13.53 -9.86 1.82
C GLU A 65 -12.83 -10.04 0.46
N ASP A 66 -13.41 -10.85 -0.43
CA ASP A 66 -12.92 -11.04 -1.80
C ASP A 66 -12.93 -9.73 -2.60
N THR A 67 -13.94 -8.87 -2.39
CA THR A 67 -14.00 -7.55 -3.01
C THR A 67 -12.82 -6.69 -2.58
N VAL A 68 -12.47 -6.71 -1.29
CA VAL A 68 -11.30 -6.01 -0.75
C VAL A 68 -10.02 -6.55 -1.37
N HIS A 69 -9.89 -7.86 -1.47
CA HIS A 69 -8.74 -8.51 -2.10
C HIS A 69 -8.56 -8.11 -3.58
N VAL A 70 -9.66 -8.07 -4.35
CA VAL A 70 -9.64 -7.65 -5.76
C VAL A 70 -9.18 -6.19 -5.88
N HIS A 71 -9.69 -5.29 -5.04
CA HIS A 71 -9.27 -3.89 -5.04
C HIS A 71 -7.78 -3.71 -4.70
N ILE A 72 -7.28 -4.43 -3.69
CA ILE A 72 -5.84 -4.40 -3.34
C ILE A 72 -4.99 -4.91 -4.51
N SER A 73 -5.37 -6.03 -5.11
CA SER A 73 -4.65 -6.61 -6.25
C SER A 73 -4.64 -5.67 -7.46
N ASN A 74 -5.76 -5.02 -7.77
CA ASN A 74 -5.85 -4.06 -8.86
C ASN A 74 -5.02 -2.81 -8.59
N ALA A 75 -5.01 -2.31 -7.35
CA ALA A 75 -4.15 -1.21 -6.95
C ALA A 75 -2.67 -1.57 -7.12
N GLN A 76 -2.24 -2.75 -6.65
CA GLN A 76 -0.88 -3.27 -6.86
C GLN A 76 -0.47 -3.34 -8.33
N LYS A 77 -1.36 -3.84 -9.21
CA LYS A 77 -1.11 -3.86 -10.66
C LYS A 77 -0.92 -2.45 -11.23
N LYS A 78 -1.74 -1.47 -10.79
CA LYS A 78 -1.60 -0.07 -11.20
C LYS A 78 -0.27 0.52 -10.71
N PHE A 79 0.13 0.25 -9.46
CA PHE A 79 1.43 0.68 -8.92
C PHE A 79 2.61 0.11 -9.72
N LEU A 80 2.57 -1.19 -10.03
CA LEU A 80 3.60 -1.87 -10.82
C LEU A 80 3.71 -1.28 -12.23
N ARG A 81 2.57 -1.04 -12.88
CA ARG A 81 2.52 -0.41 -14.21
C ARG A 81 3.12 1.00 -14.20
N MET A 82 2.73 1.84 -13.24
CA MET A 82 3.30 3.19 -13.13
C MET A 82 4.79 3.16 -12.83
N ARG A 83 5.27 2.22 -12.02
CA ARG A 83 6.71 2.03 -11.79
C ARG A 83 7.45 1.65 -13.09
N SER A 84 6.85 0.82 -13.95
CA SER A 84 7.46 0.51 -15.24
C SER A 84 7.44 1.69 -16.23
N GLU A 85 6.39 2.51 -16.19
CA GLU A 85 6.24 3.69 -17.05
C GLU A 85 7.11 4.87 -16.59
N ALA A 86 7.37 4.98 -15.28
CA ALA A 86 8.26 6.00 -14.69
C ALA A 86 9.77 5.68 -14.85
N ASN A 87 10.12 4.50 -15.38
CA ASN A 87 11.49 4.14 -15.78
C ASN A 87 11.82 4.65 -17.21
N LEU A 88 11.24 5.78 -17.61
CA LEU A 88 11.58 6.54 -18.82
C LEU A 88 12.52 7.70 -18.46
#